data_AF-A0A1G6DNR9-F1
#
_entry.id   AF-A0A1G6DNR9-F1
#
_cell.length_a   1.000
_cell.length_b   1.000
_cell.length_c   1.000
_cell.angle_alpha   90.00
_cell.angle_beta   90.00
_cell.angle_gamma   90.00
#
_symmetry.space_group_name_H-M   'P 1'
#
loop_
_entity.id
_entity.type
_entity.pdbx_description
1 polymer ?
#
loop_
_entity_poly.entity_id
_entity_poly.type
_entity_poly.pdbx_seq_one_letter_code
_entity_poly.pdbx_strand_id
1 'polypeptide(L)'
;MWVTSALALLLWLFIVPMGMGFLVQRILPFTKKTIGITFLCGYLLSFAVFEVIAIWCMLKIQYGAFHKCSIVYAGVEIFLAIVGFAARLWDVQRAYTKGANIFFLFFPGDQRAKPEAMISPRTDVRVMKFQYARESLIYWGLFALIVAFQLVMAVVKAPFDGDDAYYVVESVLAQQADVMNTIHPYLGISTPLGSRHALAVFTMWIAFIAKMSGIHATIVSHVVMPIVLIPMTYLIYLEIGRILMGRRQDLLPVYMIFISLMAMFGNTSIYTPETFLMMRTWQGKSMVANFVLPFVIWLFLWMFDDCRKPGFLWNEETGGGLRVVRNSTWILLFILNMVSGIMSSMGIVFGTGLAGLFSLLLLIYTRDFRIIPKAILSVVPTGIYLLIYASL
;
A
#
# COMPACT_ATOMS: atom_id res chain seq x y z
N MET A 1 17.17 -25.36 2.86
CA MET A 1 15.96 -24.93 3.61
C MET A 1 15.93 -23.42 3.83
N TRP A 2 16.94 -22.81 4.46
CA TRP A 2 16.95 -21.35 4.68
C TRP A 2 17.01 -20.50 3.40
N VAL A 3 17.83 -20.90 2.43
CA VAL A 3 17.95 -20.19 1.14
C VAL A 3 16.64 -20.23 0.36
N THR A 4 15.95 -21.38 0.33
CA THR A 4 14.66 -21.54 -0.37
C THR A 4 13.57 -20.69 0.29
N SER A 5 13.55 -20.61 1.63
CA SER A 5 12.62 -19.74 2.35
C SER A 5 12.88 -18.26 2.08
N ALA A 6 14.15 -17.83 2.07
CA ALA A 6 14.52 -16.45 1.75
C ALA A 6 14.14 -16.06 0.30
N LEU A 7 14.36 -16.96 -0.67
CA LEU A 7 13.95 -16.75 -2.05
C LEU A 7 12.42 -16.68 -2.19
N ALA A 8 11.69 -17.51 -1.45
CA ALA A 8 10.23 -17.44 -1.41
C ALA A 8 9.74 -16.11 -0.83
N LEU A 9 10.33 -15.62 0.27
CA LEU A 9 10.01 -14.29 0.80
C LEU A 9 10.29 -13.19 -0.22
N LEU A 10 11.44 -13.23 -0.90
CA LEU A 10 11.77 -12.27 -1.95
C LEU A 10 10.75 -12.30 -3.10
N LEU A 11 10.31 -13.50 -3.50
CA LEU A 11 9.31 -13.68 -4.54
C LEU A 11 7.97 -13.04 -4.13
N TRP A 12 7.40 -13.46 -3.00
CA TRP A 12 6.05 -13.09 -2.58
C TRP A 12 5.94 -11.65 -2.03
N LEU A 13 7.01 -11.10 -1.44
CA LEU A 13 6.98 -9.76 -0.84
C LEU A 13 7.55 -8.68 -1.76
N PHE A 14 8.36 -9.02 -2.76
CA PHE A 14 8.98 -8.01 -3.62
C PHE A 14 8.68 -8.21 -5.10
N ILE A 15 9.00 -9.38 -5.65
CA ILE A 15 8.91 -9.59 -7.11
C ILE A 15 7.45 -9.62 -7.59
N VAL A 16 6.59 -10.39 -6.91
CA VAL A 16 5.18 -10.55 -7.27
C VAL A 16 4.41 -9.23 -7.12
N PRO A 17 4.45 -8.52 -5.97
CA PRO A 17 3.83 -7.20 -5.86
C PRO A 17 4.36 -6.23 -6.91
N MET A 18 5.66 -6.22 -7.20
CA MET A 18 6.22 -5.35 -8.24
C MET A 18 5.65 -5.66 -9.63
N GLY A 19 5.53 -6.94 -9.98
CA GLY A 19 4.91 -7.40 -11.22
C GLY A 19 3.46 -6.92 -11.35
N MET A 20 2.67 -7.12 -10.30
CA MET A 20 1.27 -6.66 -10.23
C MET A 20 1.18 -5.12 -10.33
N GLY A 21 2.13 -4.40 -9.73
CA GLY A 21 2.24 -2.95 -9.82
C GLY A 21 2.36 -2.44 -11.25
N PHE A 22 3.05 -3.16 -12.13
CA PHE A 22 3.18 -2.77 -13.54
C PHE A 22 1.84 -2.78 -14.30
N LEU A 23 0.87 -3.61 -13.91
CA LEU A 23 -0.48 -3.55 -14.48
C LEU A 23 -1.16 -2.23 -14.16
N VAL A 24 -1.10 -1.83 -12.88
CA VAL A 24 -1.69 -0.58 -12.41
C VAL A 24 -0.94 0.63 -12.99
N GLN A 25 0.37 0.50 -13.22
CA GLN A 25 1.18 1.56 -13.81
C GLN A 25 0.67 2.04 -15.18
N ARG A 26 -0.07 1.21 -15.93
CA ARG A 26 -0.65 1.60 -17.24
C ARG A 26 -1.73 2.68 -17.12
N ILE A 27 -2.45 2.72 -16.00
CA ILE A 27 -3.49 3.74 -15.76
C ILE A 27 -2.92 5.02 -15.09
N LEU A 28 -1.67 4.99 -14.61
CA LEU A 28 -1.05 6.12 -13.92
C LEU A 28 -0.51 7.19 -14.88
N PRO A 29 -0.48 8.48 -14.46
CA PRO A 29 0.28 9.54 -15.13
C PRO A 29 1.76 9.18 -15.31
N PHE A 30 2.43 9.66 -16.35
CA PHE A 30 3.87 9.49 -16.53
C PHE A 30 4.68 9.85 -15.28
N THR A 31 4.31 10.94 -14.62
CA THR A 31 5.01 11.47 -13.45
C THR A 31 4.84 10.63 -12.18
N LYS A 32 3.78 9.82 -12.10
CA LYS A 32 3.51 8.93 -10.98
C LYS A 32 3.98 7.49 -11.21
N LYS A 33 4.56 7.20 -12.39
CA LYS A 33 5.18 5.91 -12.74
C LYS A 33 6.58 5.79 -12.11
N THR A 34 6.66 5.87 -10.79
CA THR A 34 7.89 5.72 -9.99
C THR A 34 7.97 4.31 -9.41
N ILE A 35 9.19 3.85 -9.06
CA ILE A 35 9.37 2.54 -8.43
C ILE A 35 8.54 2.36 -7.15
N GLY A 36 8.48 3.38 -6.30
CA GLY A 36 7.75 3.34 -5.03
C GLY A 36 6.23 3.28 -5.22
N ILE A 37 5.68 4.10 -6.12
CA ILE A 37 4.24 4.07 -6.41
C ILE A 37 3.85 2.75 -7.09
N THR A 38 4.65 2.26 -8.02
CA THR A 38 4.41 0.95 -8.67
C THR A 38 4.36 -0.16 -7.62
N PHE A 39 5.30 -0.17 -6.68
CA PHE A 39 5.33 -1.14 -5.58
C PHE A 39 4.10 -1.05 -4.67
N LEU A 40 3.72 0.16 -4.26
CA LEU A 40 2.53 0.42 -3.45
C LEU A 40 1.24 -0.03 -4.16
N CYS A 41 1.08 0.31 -5.44
CA CYS A 41 -0.05 -0.12 -6.25
C CYS A 41 -0.10 -1.64 -6.44
N GLY A 42 1.06 -2.30 -6.50
CA GLY A 42 1.20 -3.74 -6.52
C GLY A 42 0.63 -4.40 -5.28
N TYR A 43 1.02 -3.91 -4.10
CA TYR A 43 0.46 -4.34 -2.83
C TYR A 43 -1.05 -4.07 -2.71
N LEU A 44 -1.53 -2.92 -3.19
CA LEU A 44 -2.97 -2.64 -3.22
C LEU A 44 -3.73 -3.68 -4.04
N LEU A 45 -3.24 -4.01 -5.23
CA LEU A 45 -3.88 -5.00 -6.09
C LEU A 45 -3.80 -6.41 -5.50
N SER A 46 -2.63 -6.78 -4.96
CA SER A 46 -2.40 -8.05 -4.26
C SER A 46 -3.38 -8.25 -3.11
N PHE A 47 -3.51 -7.25 -2.24
CA PHE A 47 -4.48 -7.27 -1.16
C PHE A 47 -5.91 -7.34 -1.72
N ALA A 48 -6.32 -6.46 -2.63
CA ALA A 48 -7.69 -6.50 -3.15
C ALA A 48 -8.07 -7.87 -3.77
N VAL A 49 -7.14 -8.53 -4.45
CA VAL A 49 -7.33 -9.91 -4.95
C VAL A 49 -7.46 -10.91 -3.81
N PHE A 50 -6.62 -10.78 -2.78
CA PHE A 50 -6.69 -11.64 -1.60
C PHE A 50 -8.04 -11.55 -0.89
N GLU A 51 -8.62 -10.34 -0.77
CA GLU A 51 -9.93 -10.15 -0.15
C GLU A 51 -11.01 -11.00 -0.82
N VAL A 52 -11.10 -10.90 -2.15
CA VAL A 52 -12.12 -11.60 -2.93
C VAL A 52 -11.98 -13.12 -2.80
N ILE A 53 -10.75 -13.62 -2.90
CA ILE A 53 -10.47 -15.06 -2.82
C ILE A 53 -10.72 -15.58 -1.40
N ALA A 54 -10.22 -14.86 -0.39
CA ALA A 54 -10.35 -15.26 1.00
C ALA A 54 -11.81 -15.28 1.44
N ILE A 55 -12.59 -14.22 1.18
CA ILE A 55 -14.01 -14.18 1.53
C ILE A 55 -14.77 -15.32 0.84
N TRP A 56 -14.51 -15.58 -0.44
CA TRP A 56 -15.14 -16.70 -1.14
C TRP A 56 -14.80 -18.04 -0.50
N CYS A 57 -13.52 -18.29 -0.19
CA CYS A 57 -13.08 -19.52 0.46
C CYS A 57 -13.72 -19.69 1.84
N MET A 58 -13.79 -18.63 2.64
CA MET A 58 -14.39 -18.66 3.97
C MET A 58 -15.88 -18.98 3.96
N LEU A 59 -16.62 -18.45 2.97
CA LEU A 59 -18.06 -18.67 2.87
C LEU A 59 -18.45 -20.02 2.28
N LYS A 60 -17.63 -20.58 1.37
CA LYS A 60 -18.00 -21.75 0.57
C LYS A 60 -17.27 -23.03 0.95
N ILE A 61 -16.11 -22.96 1.60
CA ILE A 61 -15.30 -24.13 1.90
C ILE A 61 -15.26 -24.34 3.41
N GLN A 62 -15.79 -25.47 3.87
CA GLN A 62 -15.78 -25.84 5.29
C GLN A 62 -14.47 -26.52 5.72
N TYR A 63 -13.89 -27.36 4.86
CA TYR A 63 -12.68 -28.13 5.18
C TYR A 63 -11.52 -27.76 4.25
N GLY A 64 -10.36 -27.50 4.86
CA GLY A 64 -9.15 -27.10 4.18
C GLY A 64 -9.27 -25.77 3.42
N ALA A 65 -10.02 -24.82 4.00
CA ALA A 65 -10.32 -23.53 3.40
C ALA A 65 -9.04 -22.75 3.12
N PHE A 66 -8.10 -22.78 4.06
CA PHE A 66 -6.86 -22.01 3.96
C PHE A 66 -5.91 -22.55 2.89
N HIS A 67 -5.78 -23.88 2.73
CA HIS A 67 -4.97 -24.48 1.67
C HIS A 67 -5.49 -24.14 0.28
N LYS A 68 -6.80 -24.28 0.07
CA LYS A 68 -7.42 -23.91 -1.21
C LYS A 68 -7.29 -22.42 -1.48
N CYS A 69 -7.53 -21.57 -0.48
CA CYS A 69 -7.32 -20.13 -0.58
C CYS A 69 -5.88 -19.81 -0.99
N SER A 70 -4.89 -20.44 -0.34
CA SER A 70 -3.46 -20.22 -0.60
C SER A 70 -3.07 -20.61 -2.04
N ILE A 71 -3.53 -21.76 -2.54
CA ILE A 71 -3.21 -22.22 -3.90
C ILE A 71 -3.84 -21.30 -4.95
N VAL A 72 -5.13 -20.99 -4.79
CA VAL A 72 -5.85 -20.13 -5.74
C VAL A 72 -5.23 -18.74 -5.75
N TYR A 73 -4.96 -18.17 -4.57
CA TYR A 73 -4.31 -16.88 -4.44
C TYR A 73 -2.91 -16.86 -5.08
N ALA A 74 -2.06 -17.83 -4.75
CA ALA A 74 -0.73 -17.95 -5.36
C ALA A 74 -0.79 -18.03 -6.89
N GLY A 75 -1.71 -18.82 -7.44
CA GLY A 75 -1.90 -18.95 -8.89
C GLY A 75 -2.33 -17.64 -9.55
N VAL A 76 -3.30 -16.94 -8.96
CA VAL A 76 -3.79 -15.65 -9.48
C VAL A 76 -2.71 -14.57 -9.37
N GLU A 77 -1.98 -14.49 -8.26
CA GLU A 77 -0.91 -13.52 -8.09
C GLU A 77 0.23 -13.71 -9.09
N ILE A 78 0.70 -14.95 -9.27
CA ILE A 78 1.74 -15.28 -10.26
C ILE A 78 1.26 -14.91 -11.66
N PHE A 79 0.01 -15.26 -12.01
CA PHE A 79 -0.56 -14.92 -13.31
C PHE A 79 -0.59 -13.41 -13.53
N LEU A 80 -1.12 -12.63 -12.58
CA LEU A 80 -1.18 -11.18 -12.68
C LEU A 80 0.21 -10.54 -12.73
N ALA A 81 1.17 -11.05 -11.94
CA ALA A 81 2.55 -10.58 -11.97
C ALA A 81 3.21 -10.83 -13.33
N ILE A 82 3.03 -12.02 -13.91
CA ILE A 82 3.56 -12.36 -15.26
C ILE A 82 2.95 -11.43 -16.31
N VAL A 83 1.63 -11.23 -16.30
CA VAL A 83 0.96 -10.33 -17.25
C VAL A 83 1.47 -8.90 -17.07
N GLY A 84 1.71 -8.46 -15.83
CA GLY A 84 2.27 -7.14 -15.53
C GLY A 84 3.69 -6.94 -16.07
N PHE A 85 4.60 -7.89 -15.81
CA PHE A 85 5.94 -7.87 -16.37
C PHE A 85 5.93 -7.93 -17.90
N ALA A 86 5.13 -8.82 -18.50
CA ALA A 86 5.01 -8.96 -19.94
C ALA A 86 4.49 -7.68 -20.60
N ALA A 87 3.43 -7.07 -20.05
CA ALA A 87 2.91 -5.80 -20.54
C ALA A 87 3.96 -4.68 -20.42
N ARG A 88 4.74 -4.65 -19.33
CA ARG A 88 5.78 -3.64 -19.17
C ARG A 88 6.92 -3.82 -20.14
N LEU A 89 7.39 -5.06 -20.33
CA LEU A 89 8.44 -5.39 -21.29
C LEU A 89 8.02 -4.99 -22.71
N TRP A 90 6.77 -5.24 -23.07
CA TRP A 90 6.21 -4.83 -24.36
C TRP A 90 6.25 -3.31 -24.56
N ASP A 91 5.82 -2.54 -23.55
CA ASP A 91 5.87 -1.08 -23.58
C ASP A 91 7.32 -0.56 -23.69
N VAL A 92 8.25 -1.18 -22.96
CA VAL A 92 9.68 -0.83 -22.98
C VAL A 92 10.29 -1.14 -24.35
N GLN A 93 9.97 -2.29 -24.95
CA GLN A 93 10.46 -2.66 -26.29
C GLN A 93 9.99 -1.67 -27.36
N ARG A 94 8.75 -1.20 -27.29
CA ARG A 94 8.21 -0.20 -28.22
C ARG A 94 8.84 1.18 -28.06
N ALA A 95 9.15 1.57 -26.83
CA ALA A 95 9.75 2.87 -26.52
C ALA A 95 11.29 2.87 -26.61
N TYR A 96 11.90 1.71 -26.85
CA TYR A 96 13.35 1.56 -26.84
C TYR A 96 13.98 2.31 -28.01
N THR A 97 14.89 3.22 -27.69
CA THR A 97 15.75 3.93 -28.64
C THR A 97 17.20 3.70 -28.25
N LYS A 98 18.10 3.62 -29.25
CA LYS A 98 19.53 3.33 -29.02
C LYS A 98 20.13 4.42 -28.11
N GLY A 99 20.59 4.04 -26.93
CA GLY A 99 21.12 4.96 -25.91
C GLY A 99 20.13 5.36 -24.81
N ALA A 100 18.89 4.87 -24.84
CA ALA A 100 17.92 5.08 -23.76
C ALA A 100 18.29 4.29 -22.51
N ASN A 101 18.11 4.91 -21.35
CA ASN A 101 18.33 4.25 -20.07
C ASN A 101 17.13 3.35 -19.72
N ILE A 102 17.36 2.04 -19.64
CA ILE A 102 16.34 1.02 -19.39
C ILE A 102 15.61 1.28 -18.07
N PHE A 103 16.30 1.73 -17.02
CA PHE A 103 15.67 2.01 -15.73
C PHE A 103 14.57 3.06 -15.86
N PHE A 104 14.85 4.15 -16.58
CA PHE A 104 13.88 5.22 -16.82
C PHE A 104 12.81 4.85 -17.84
N LEU A 105 13.04 3.84 -18.67
CA LEU A 105 11.99 3.24 -19.50
C LEU A 105 11.01 2.45 -18.64
N PHE A 106 11.47 1.75 -17.59
CA PHE A 106 10.64 1.04 -16.62
C PHE A 106 9.96 1.97 -15.61
N PHE A 107 10.64 3.03 -15.18
CA PHE A 107 10.13 4.01 -14.21
C PHE A 107 10.29 5.44 -14.74
N PRO A 108 9.45 5.87 -15.69
CA PRO A 108 9.55 7.19 -16.28
C PRO A 108 9.35 8.33 -15.26
N GLY A 109 8.56 8.10 -14.21
CA GLY A 109 8.37 9.08 -13.14
C GLY A 109 9.61 9.30 -12.26
N ASP A 110 10.61 8.41 -12.34
CA ASP A 110 11.88 8.57 -11.63
C ASP A 110 12.91 9.41 -12.40
N GLN A 111 12.58 9.83 -13.63
CA GLN A 111 13.43 10.74 -14.40
C GLN A 111 13.61 12.06 -13.66
N ARG A 112 14.87 12.49 -13.55
CA ARG A 112 15.21 13.77 -12.94
C ARG A 112 14.91 14.91 -13.89
N ALA A 113 14.58 16.07 -13.33
CA ALA A 113 14.46 17.29 -14.12
C ALA A 113 15.78 17.58 -14.84
N LYS A 114 15.71 17.77 -16.17
CA LYS A 114 16.87 18.27 -16.92
C LYS A 114 17.15 19.72 -16.48
N PRO A 115 18.43 20.15 -16.40
CA PRO A 115 18.77 21.52 -16.01
C PRO A 115 18.05 22.60 -16.84
N GLU A 116 17.90 22.35 -18.15
CA GLU A 116 17.18 23.20 -19.10
C GLU A 116 15.68 23.38 -18.74
N ALA A 117 15.04 22.30 -18.28
CA ALA A 117 13.65 22.32 -17.83
C ALA A 117 13.48 23.13 -16.53
N MET A 118 14.51 23.22 -15.68
CA MET A 118 14.47 24.03 -14.46
C MET A 118 14.56 25.53 -14.73
N ILE A 119 15.23 25.93 -15.82
CA ILE A 119 15.44 27.35 -16.18
C ILE A 119 14.22 27.91 -16.92
N SER A 120 13.51 27.06 -17.68
CA SER A 120 12.37 27.50 -18.47
C SER A 120 11.18 27.96 -17.57
N PRO A 121 10.65 29.18 -17.74
CA PRO A 121 9.48 29.66 -16.99
C PRO A 121 8.19 28.89 -17.29
N ARG A 122 8.21 28.10 -18.38
CA ARG A 122 7.07 27.34 -18.92
C ARG A 122 6.98 25.91 -18.38
N THR A 123 8.08 25.33 -17.90
CA THR A 123 8.07 23.94 -17.43
C THR A 123 7.80 23.91 -15.93
N ASP A 124 6.74 23.20 -15.54
CA ASP A 124 6.42 23.06 -14.12
C ASP A 124 7.35 22.02 -13.49
N VAL A 125 8.40 22.52 -12.84
CA VAL A 125 9.44 21.70 -12.19
C VAL A 125 8.91 20.90 -10.99
N ARG A 126 7.71 21.22 -10.48
CA ARG A 126 7.10 20.55 -9.31
C ARG A 126 6.90 19.04 -9.52
N VAL A 127 6.80 18.61 -10.76
CA VAL A 127 6.40 17.24 -11.11
C VAL A 127 7.60 16.33 -11.39
N MET A 128 8.83 16.87 -11.36
CA MET A 128 10.06 16.13 -11.65
C MET A 128 10.92 15.98 -10.39
N LYS A 129 11.68 14.88 -10.30
CA LYS A 129 12.63 14.69 -9.18
C LYS A 129 13.82 15.64 -9.32
N PHE A 130 14.10 16.39 -8.26
CA PHE A 130 15.20 17.35 -8.21
C PHE A 130 16.53 16.67 -7.92
N GLN A 131 17.63 17.32 -8.32
CA GLN A 131 18.95 16.98 -7.82
C GLN A 131 19.10 17.52 -6.40
N TYR A 132 19.40 16.63 -5.46
CA TYR A 132 19.60 17.00 -4.07
C TYR A 132 20.98 17.63 -3.88
N ALA A 133 21.04 18.76 -3.19
CA ALA A 133 22.30 19.33 -2.71
C ALA A 133 23.02 18.35 -1.77
N ARG A 134 24.33 18.53 -1.59
CA ARG A 134 25.14 17.67 -0.70
C ARG A 134 24.58 17.63 0.73
N GLU A 135 24.10 18.75 1.24
CA GLU A 135 23.43 18.86 2.55
C GLU A 135 22.17 17.98 2.61
N SER A 136 21.35 18.02 1.55
CA SER A 136 20.14 17.21 1.43
C SER A 136 20.46 15.70 1.37
N LEU A 137 21.59 15.32 0.78
CA LEU A 137 22.08 13.93 0.82
C LEU A 137 22.48 13.49 2.24
N ILE A 138 23.07 14.38 3.05
CA ILE A 138 23.37 14.08 4.46
C ILE A 138 22.07 13.82 5.23
N TYR A 139 21.04 14.63 5.01
CA TYR A 139 19.73 14.41 5.63
C TYR A 139 19.07 13.09 5.16
N TRP A 140 19.21 12.70 3.90
CA TRP A 140 18.80 11.37 3.45
C TRP A 140 19.54 10.24 4.17
N GLY A 141 20.85 10.40 4.39
CA GLY A 141 21.66 9.46 5.16
C GLY A 141 21.19 9.35 6.61
N LEU A 142 20.86 10.47 7.25
CA LEU A 142 20.31 10.50 8.61
C LEU A 142 18.93 9.82 8.67
N PHE A 143 18.04 10.11 7.73
CA PHE A 143 16.75 9.41 7.62
C PHE A 143 16.94 7.89 7.48
N ALA A 144 17.83 7.46 6.59
CA ALA A 144 18.11 6.04 6.38
C ALA A 144 18.66 5.38 7.66
N LEU A 145 19.52 6.09 8.42
CA LEU A 145 20.02 5.61 9.71
C LEU A 145 18.89 5.44 10.74
N ILE A 146 17.97 6.40 10.81
CA ILE A 146 16.80 6.33 11.69
C ILE A 146 15.91 5.14 11.34
N VAL A 147 15.59 4.95 10.06
CA VAL A 147 14.79 3.80 9.62
C VAL A 147 15.52 2.48 9.88
N ALA A 148 16.83 2.40 9.60
CA ALA A 148 17.62 1.20 9.90
C ALA A 148 17.59 0.87 11.39
N PHE A 149 17.72 1.89 12.26
CA PHE A 149 17.57 1.72 13.70
C PHE A 149 16.17 1.20 14.07
N GLN A 150 15.10 1.76 13.51
CA GLN A 150 13.73 1.29 13.76
C GLN A 150 13.54 -0.18 13.35
N LEU A 151 14.04 -0.57 12.17
CA LEU A 151 13.93 -1.94 11.68
C LEU A 151 14.69 -2.93 12.57
N VAL A 152 15.92 -2.59 12.96
CA VAL A 152 16.72 -3.42 13.88
C VAL A 152 16.01 -3.56 15.23
N MET A 153 15.51 -2.46 15.78
CA MET A 153 14.83 -2.47 17.08
C MET A 153 13.51 -3.23 17.04
N ALA A 154 12.73 -3.11 15.96
CA ALA A 154 11.48 -3.85 15.78
C ALA A 154 11.72 -5.37 15.82
N VAL A 155 12.83 -5.84 15.23
CA VAL A 155 13.19 -7.27 15.21
C VAL A 155 13.82 -7.72 16.54
N VAL A 156 14.78 -6.96 17.08
CA VAL A 156 15.58 -7.39 18.24
C VAL A 156 14.81 -7.28 19.55
N LYS A 157 13.96 -6.26 19.70
CA LYS A 157 13.24 -6.05 20.96
C LYS A 157 11.95 -6.85 21.06
N ALA A 158 11.37 -7.30 19.94
CA ALA A 158 10.15 -8.11 19.88
C ALA A 158 9.16 -7.76 21.01
N PRO A 159 8.63 -6.52 21.02
CA PRO A 159 7.87 -6.00 22.15
C PRO A 159 6.66 -6.89 22.44
N PHE A 160 6.45 -7.20 23.72
CA PHE A 160 5.33 -8.01 24.18
C PHE A 160 4.01 -7.26 23.96
N ASP A 161 3.09 -7.86 23.20
CA ASP A 161 1.74 -7.34 23.02
C ASP A 161 0.68 -8.39 23.36
N GLY A 162 -0.30 -8.01 24.18
CA GLY A 162 -1.38 -8.92 24.59
C GLY A 162 -2.24 -9.43 23.44
N ASP A 163 -2.37 -8.66 22.34
CA ASP A 163 -3.17 -9.09 21.19
C ASP A 163 -2.42 -10.12 20.32
N ASP A 164 -1.16 -10.46 20.62
CA ASP A 164 -0.44 -11.54 19.92
C ASP A 164 -1.12 -12.89 20.10
N ALA A 165 -1.68 -13.11 21.30
CA ALA A 165 -2.48 -14.28 21.63
C ALA A 165 -3.74 -14.40 20.75
N TYR A 166 -4.13 -13.32 20.05
CA TYR A 166 -5.17 -13.35 19.02
C TYR A 166 -4.57 -13.37 17.62
N TYR A 167 -3.92 -12.28 17.19
CA TYR A 167 -3.58 -12.09 15.77
C TYR A 167 -2.49 -13.03 15.28
N VAL A 168 -1.45 -13.28 16.08
CA VAL A 168 -0.35 -14.18 15.69
C VAL A 168 -0.84 -15.62 15.75
N VAL A 169 -1.60 -15.97 16.79
CA VAL A 169 -2.20 -17.30 16.95
C VAL A 169 -3.17 -17.60 15.81
N GLU A 170 -3.97 -16.64 15.35
CA GLU A 170 -4.85 -16.80 14.19
C GLU A 170 -4.07 -17.19 12.93
N SER A 171 -2.92 -16.54 12.68
CA SER A 171 -2.04 -16.93 11.56
C SER A 171 -1.42 -18.33 11.75
N VAL A 172 -1.09 -18.71 12.99
CA VAL A 172 -0.56 -20.05 13.31
C VAL A 172 -1.64 -21.12 13.11
N LEU A 173 -2.86 -20.88 13.56
CA LEU A 173 -4.01 -21.78 13.37
C LEU A 173 -4.30 -21.99 11.89
N ALA A 174 -4.30 -20.91 11.09
CA ALA A 174 -4.41 -21.03 9.64
C ALA A 174 -3.28 -21.89 9.05
N GLN A 175 -2.03 -21.65 9.45
CA GLN A 175 -0.88 -22.41 8.95
C GLN A 175 -0.90 -23.90 9.33
N GLN A 176 -1.27 -24.23 10.58
CA GLN A 176 -1.15 -25.58 11.14
C GLN A 176 -2.43 -26.40 11.03
N ALA A 177 -3.59 -25.80 11.26
CA ALA A 177 -4.90 -26.47 11.27
C ALA A 177 -5.69 -26.26 9.96
N ASP A 178 -5.18 -25.46 9.03
CA ASP A 178 -5.75 -25.21 7.70
C ASP A 178 -7.18 -24.63 7.72
N VAL A 179 -7.44 -23.80 8.74
CA VAL A 179 -8.70 -23.10 8.98
C VAL A 179 -8.62 -21.61 8.66
N MET A 180 -9.77 -20.93 8.55
CA MET A 180 -9.84 -19.48 8.37
C MET A 180 -10.86 -18.89 9.33
N ASN A 181 -10.42 -18.31 10.46
CA ASN A 181 -11.26 -17.65 11.46
C ASN A 181 -12.39 -18.53 12.05
N THR A 182 -12.25 -19.86 12.04
CA THR A 182 -13.25 -20.79 12.61
C THR A 182 -12.84 -21.40 13.95
N ILE A 183 -11.63 -21.12 14.43
CA ILE A 183 -11.15 -21.55 15.76
C ILE A 183 -10.81 -20.31 16.56
N HIS A 184 -11.29 -20.23 17.80
CA HIS A 184 -11.01 -19.12 18.69
C HIS A 184 -9.54 -19.14 19.15
N PRO A 185 -8.74 -18.10 18.88
CA PRO A 185 -7.32 -18.07 19.27
C PRO A 185 -7.08 -18.24 20.78
N TYR A 186 -7.93 -17.66 21.63
CA TYR A 186 -7.73 -17.70 23.08
C TYR A 186 -8.19 -19.01 23.74
N LEU A 187 -9.13 -19.73 23.13
CA LEU A 187 -9.84 -20.84 23.78
C LEU A 187 -9.66 -22.18 23.05
N GLY A 188 -9.23 -22.16 21.78
CA GLY A 188 -9.11 -23.35 20.94
C GLY A 188 -10.44 -24.00 20.54
N ILE A 189 -11.57 -23.36 20.84
CA ILE A 189 -12.91 -23.85 20.51
C ILE A 189 -13.37 -23.37 19.14
N SER A 190 -14.30 -24.10 18.51
CA SER A 190 -14.93 -23.66 17.26
C SER A 190 -15.69 -22.33 17.47
N THR A 191 -15.59 -21.41 16.51
CA THR A 191 -16.23 -20.09 16.53
C THR A 191 -16.94 -19.82 15.21
N PRO A 192 -18.16 -19.24 15.23
CA PRO A 192 -18.85 -18.87 14.00
C PRO A 192 -18.15 -17.70 13.29
N LEU A 193 -18.34 -17.63 11.97
CA LEU A 193 -17.83 -16.56 11.10
C LEU A 193 -18.52 -15.19 11.31
N GLY A 194 -19.38 -15.03 12.32
CA GLY A 194 -20.02 -13.76 12.69
C GLY A 194 -19.25 -12.92 13.72
N SER A 195 -18.02 -13.30 14.07
CA SER A 195 -17.22 -12.55 15.04
C SER A 195 -16.72 -11.22 14.45
N ARG A 196 -16.43 -10.24 15.32
CA ARG A 196 -15.94 -8.87 14.96
C ARG A 196 -14.77 -8.85 13.95
N HIS A 197 -13.99 -9.92 13.89
CA HIS A 197 -12.78 -10.04 13.09
C HIS A 197 -12.89 -11.06 11.95
N ALA A 198 -14.05 -11.69 11.76
CA ALA A 198 -14.17 -12.85 10.88
C ALA A 198 -13.84 -12.57 9.41
N LEU A 199 -14.14 -11.39 8.88
CA LEU A 199 -13.78 -11.04 7.49
C LEU A 199 -12.49 -10.23 7.37
N ALA A 200 -11.84 -9.90 8.51
CA ALA A 200 -10.55 -9.22 8.52
C ALA A 200 -9.42 -10.24 8.31
N VAL A 201 -9.06 -10.47 7.06
CA VAL A 201 -8.16 -11.56 6.65
C VAL A 201 -6.67 -11.19 6.62
N PHE A 202 -6.25 -10.06 7.22
CA PHE A 202 -4.83 -9.70 7.26
C PHE A 202 -3.94 -10.77 7.91
N THR A 203 -4.43 -11.43 8.96
CA THR A 203 -3.75 -12.57 9.60
C THR A 203 -3.65 -13.79 8.67
N MET A 204 -4.64 -14.01 7.82
CA MET A 204 -4.62 -15.08 6.79
C MET A 204 -3.58 -14.76 5.71
N TRP A 205 -3.41 -13.50 5.34
CA TRP A 205 -2.36 -13.10 4.39
C TRP A 205 -0.96 -13.34 4.99
N ILE A 206 -0.75 -13.01 6.27
CA ILE A 206 0.50 -13.33 6.96
C ILE A 206 0.74 -14.84 7.00
N ALA A 207 -0.31 -15.62 7.29
CA ALA A 207 -0.24 -17.09 7.27
C ALA A 207 0.10 -17.61 5.87
N PHE A 208 -0.39 -16.97 4.81
CA PHE A 208 -0.07 -17.34 3.44
C PHE A 208 1.43 -17.17 3.17
N ILE A 209 2.00 -16.02 3.53
CA ILE A 209 3.45 -15.78 3.42
C ILE A 209 4.24 -16.82 4.23
N ALA A 210 3.78 -17.16 5.43
CA ALA A 210 4.38 -18.19 6.27
C ALA A 210 4.36 -19.58 5.60
N LYS A 211 3.20 -19.99 5.08
CA LYS A 211 3.02 -21.26 4.36
C LYS A 211 3.90 -21.36 3.11
N MET A 212 3.91 -20.31 2.28
CA MET A 212 4.65 -20.31 1.02
C MET A 212 6.17 -20.21 1.22
N SER A 213 6.63 -19.60 2.31
CA SER A 213 8.06 -19.54 2.66
C SER A 213 8.54 -20.73 3.50
N GLY A 214 7.63 -21.53 4.06
CA GLY A 214 7.95 -22.59 5.01
C GLY A 214 8.47 -22.08 6.35
N ILE A 215 8.23 -20.81 6.68
CA ILE A 215 8.62 -20.19 7.95
C ILE A 215 7.42 -20.20 8.90
N HIS A 216 7.66 -20.34 10.21
CA HIS A 216 6.60 -20.26 11.20
C HIS A 216 5.94 -18.88 11.23
N ALA A 217 4.60 -18.81 11.26
CA ALA A 217 3.85 -17.56 11.21
C ALA A 217 4.30 -16.54 12.27
N THR A 218 4.62 -16.98 13.50
CA THR A 218 5.19 -16.11 14.55
C THR A 218 6.47 -15.40 14.11
N ILE A 219 7.39 -16.11 13.44
CA ILE A 219 8.64 -15.51 12.94
C ILE A 219 8.31 -14.51 11.82
N VAL A 220 7.40 -14.87 10.92
CA VAL A 220 6.95 -13.95 9.86
C VAL A 220 6.35 -12.67 10.46
N SER A 221 5.47 -12.79 11.46
CA SER A 221 4.82 -11.65 12.12
C SER A 221 5.81 -10.70 12.80
N HIS A 222 6.77 -11.23 13.58
CA HIS A 222 7.65 -10.38 14.39
C HIS A 222 8.96 -9.97 13.67
N VAL A 223 9.34 -10.66 12.59
CA VAL A 223 10.60 -10.37 11.88
C VAL A 223 10.34 -9.84 10.48
N VAL A 224 9.55 -10.56 9.68
CA VAL A 224 9.37 -10.24 8.26
C VAL A 224 8.44 -9.05 8.08
N MET A 225 7.33 -9.01 8.82
CA MET A 225 6.32 -7.95 8.66
C MET A 225 6.85 -6.55 8.98
N PRO A 226 7.59 -6.30 10.08
CA PRO A 226 8.19 -4.99 10.32
C PRO A 226 9.12 -4.53 9.19
N ILE A 227 9.95 -5.44 8.67
CA ILE A 227 10.93 -5.15 7.60
C ILE A 227 10.24 -4.70 6.31
N VAL A 228 9.04 -5.21 6.02
CA VAL A 228 8.32 -4.86 4.80
C VAL A 228 7.36 -3.68 5.02
N LEU A 229 6.58 -3.74 6.09
CA LEU A 229 5.47 -2.81 6.31
C LEU A 229 5.95 -1.43 6.77
N ILE A 230 7.02 -1.33 7.57
CA ILE A 230 7.55 -0.02 8.02
C ILE A 230 8.11 0.78 6.83
N PRO A 231 8.97 0.23 5.94
CA PRO A 231 9.41 0.98 4.78
C PRO A 231 8.25 1.29 3.82
N MET A 232 7.28 0.39 3.69
CA MET A 232 6.09 0.61 2.88
C MET A 232 5.26 1.80 3.36
N THR A 233 5.05 1.97 4.67
CA THR A 233 4.36 3.16 5.20
C THR A 233 5.17 4.43 4.97
N TYR A 234 6.50 4.39 5.14
CA TYR A 234 7.36 5.52 4.80
C TYR A 234 7.33 5.90 3.32
N LEU A 235 7.11 4.95 2.40
CA LEU A 235 6.90 5.28 0.99
C LEU A 235 5.64 6.13 0.79
N ILE A 236 4.56 5.87 1.53
CA ILE A 236 3.35 6.70 1.46
C ILE A 236 3.65 8.11 1.99
N TYR A 237 4.30 8.21 3.15
CA TYR A 237 4.72 9.52 3.69
C TYR A 237 5.66 10.26 2.75
N LEU A 238 6.57 9.57 2.06
CA LEU A 238 7.43 10.16 1.05
C LEU A 238 6.62 10.81 -0.07
N GLU A 239 5.58 10.13 -0.57
CA GLU A 239 4.73 10.69 -1.63
C GLU A 239 3.82 11.82 -1.14
N ILE A 240 3.35 11.78 0.12
CA ILE A 240 2.69 12.91 0.78
C ILE A 240 3.65 14.10 0.85
N GLY A 241 4.86 13.89 1.35
CA GLY A 241 5.91 14.90 1.49
C GLY A 241 6.26 15.54 0.16
N ARG A 242 6.34 14.78 -0.93
CA ARG A 242 6.58 15.33 -2.28
C ARG A 242 5.51 16.34 -2.67
N ILE A 243 4.25 16.10 -2.36
CA ILE A 243 3.17 17.05 -2.68
C ILE A 243 3.26 18.27 -1.76
N LEU A 244 3.45 18.05 -0.45
CA LEU A 244 3.49 19.13 0.55
C LEU A 244 4.69 20.08 0.35
N MET A 245 5.86 19.54 0.02
CA MET A 245 7.08 20.34 -0.17
C MET A 245 7.07 21.11 -1.50
N GLY A 246 6.29 20.65 -2.50
CA GLY A 246 6.08 21.37 -3.76
C GLY A 246 7.39 21.71 -4.47
N ARG A 247 7.76 23.00 -4.50
CA ARG A 247 9.03 23.46 -5.11
C ARG A 247 10.27 23.23 -4.22
N ARG A 248 10.09 23.11 -2.91
CA ARG A 248 11.18 22.92 -1.93
C ARG A 248 11.48 21.44 -1.68
N GLN A 249 11.66 20.68 -2.76
CA GLN A 249 11.95 19.24 -2.66
C GLN A 249 13.28 18.94 -1.95
N ASP A 250 14.17 19.92 -1.86
CA ASP A 250 15.39 19.90 -1.06
C ASP A 250 15.14 19.64 0.44
N LEU A 251 13.97 20.07 0.96
CA LEU A 251 13.54 19.85 2.34
C LEU A 251 12.78 18.53 2.56
N LEU A 252 12.52 17.76 1.50
CA LEU A 252 11.88 16.45 1.62
C LEU A 252 12.55 15.49 2.62
N PRO A 253 13.89 15.38 2.68
CA PRO A 253 14.53 14.49 3.66
C PRO A 253 14.32 14.99 5.09
N VAL A 254 14.28 16.30 5.31
CA VAL A 254 14.00 16.90 6.63
C VAL A 254 12.59 16.56 7.08
N TYR A 255 11.61 16.65 6.16
CA TYR A 255 10.26 16.16 6.40
C TYR A 255 10.24 14.67 6.78
N MET A 256 10.99 13.82 6.06
CA MET A 256 11.07 12.39 6.35
C MET A 256 11.71 12.10 7.71
N ILE A 257 12.78 12.82 8.08
CA ILE A 257 13.38 12.76 9.42
C ILE A 257 12.32 13.09 10.47
N PHE A 258 11.61 14.21 10.30
CA PHE A 258 10.59 14.64 11.26
C PHE A 258 9.48 13.59 11.43
N ILE A 259 8.93 13.06 10.33
CA ILE A 259 7.93 12.00 10.37
C ILE A 259 8.47 10.74 11.05
N SER A 260 9.71 10.34 10.75
CA SER A 260 10.31 9.15 11.37
C SER A 260 10.55 9.30 12.87
N LEU A 261 10.93 10.50 13.32
CA LEU A 261 11.08 10.80 14.75
C LEU A 261 9.72 10.82 15.46
N MET A 262 8.69 11.40 14.82
CA MET A 262 7.32 11.35 15.36
C MET A 262 6.84 9.91 15.49
N ALA A 263 7.04 9.07 14.48
CA ALA A 263 6.70 7.66 14.52
C ALA A 263 7.46 6.89 15.63
N MET A 264 8.69 7.29 15.95
CA MET A 264 9.49 6.66 17.01
C MET A 264 9.07 7.10 18.41
N PHE A 265 8.82 8.40 18.61
CA PHE A 265 8.57 8.99 19.92
C PHE A 265 7.08 9.23 20.25
N GLY A 266 6.17 8.94 19.31
CA GLY A 266 4.72 9.11 19.47
C GLY A 266 4.02 8.06 20.35
N ASN A 267 4.75 7.25 21.12
CA ASN A 267 4.20 6.25 22.03
C ASN A 267 3.65 6.88 23.33
N THR A 268 2.69 7.79 23.20
CA THR A 268 1.98 8.40 24.34
C THR A 268 0.90 7.50 24.91
N SER A 269 0.44 6.51 24.14
CA SER A 269 -0.53 5.50 24.54
C SER A 269 -0.32 4.21 23.73
N ILE A 270 -0.78 3.09 24.28
CA ILE A 270 -0.80 1.78 23.59
C ILE A 270 -1.71 1.76 22.36
N TYR A 271 -2.57 2.78 22.20
CA TYR A 271 -3.55 2.91 21.12
C TYR A 271 -3.17 3.94 20.06
N THR A 272 -1.95 4.51 20.10
CA THR A 272 -1.54 5.47 19.08
C THR A 272 -1.09 4.78 17.78
N PRO A 273 -1.28 5.43 16.61
CA PRO A 273 -0.79 4.91 15.33
C PRO A 273 0.70 4.59 15.35
N GLU A 274 1.50 5.40 16.04
CA GLU A 274 2.94 5.26 16.17
C GLU A 274 3.32 3.98 16.91
N THR A 275 2.66 3.70 18.03
CA THR A 275 2.83 2.44 18.77
C THR A 275 2.43 1.25 17.92
N PHE A 276 1.32 1.36 17.17
CA PHE A 276 0.90 0.30 16.27
C PHE A 276 1.92 0.03 15.17
N LEU A 277 2.55 1.07 14.60
CA LEU A 277 3.54 0.91 13.54
C LEU A 277 4.88 0.38 14.06
N MET A 278 5.32 0.77 15.25
CA MET A 278 6.64 0.39 15.74
C MET A 278 6.64 -0.94 16.50
N MET A 279 5.53 -1.29 17.15
CA MET A 279 5.48 -2.43 18.06
C MET A 279 4.49 -3.52 17.63
N ARG A 280 3.57 -3.26 16.69
CA ARG A 280 2.42 -4.14 16.41
C ARG A 280 2.08 -4.19 14.91
N THR A 281 3.10 -4.19 14.05
CA THR A 281 2.96 -4.08 12.57
C THR A 281 2.11 -5.18 11.95
N TRP A 282 2.10 -6.37 12.55
CA TRP A 282 1.36 -7.55 12.08
C TRP A 282 -0.15 -7.47 12.33
N GLN A 283 -0.65 -6.38 12.92
CA GLN A 283 -2.07 -6.23 13.24
C GLN A 283 -2.76 -5.38 12.19
N GLY A 284 -3.95 -5.81 11.76
CA GLY A 284 -4.71 -5.10 10.74
C GLY A 284 -5.10 -3.67 11.14
N LYS A 285 -5.34 -3.40 12.43
CA LYS A 285 -5.56 -2.02 12.93
C LYS A 285 -4.36 -1.10 12.73
N SER A 286 -3.14 -1.65 12.83
CA SER A 286 -1.91 -0.89 12.54
C SER A 286 -1.88 -0.44 11.09
N MET A 287 -2.23 -1.37 10.18
CA MET A 287 -2.30 -1.09 8.76
C MET A 287 -3.43 -0.12 8.40
N VAL A 288 -4.57 -0.16 9.09
CA VAL A 288 -5.59 0.89 8.92
C VAL A 288 -5.02 2.27 9.23
N ALA A 289 -4.43 2.44 10.41
CA ALA A 289 -3.96 3.73 10.88
C ALA A 289 -2.76 4.27 10.09
N ASN A 290 -1.82 3.40 9.71
CA ASN A 290 -0.53 3.81 9.14
C ASN A 290 -0.39 3.57 7.64
N PHE A 291 -1.26 2.75 7.04
CA PHE A 291 -1.26 2.50 5.60
C PHE A 291 -2.53 3.05 4.94
N VAL A 292 -3.72 2.57 5.32
CA VAL A 292 -4.99 2.95 4.66
C VAL A 292 -5.26 4.45 4.77
N LEU A 293 -5.27 5.01 6.00
CA LEU A 293 -5.60 6.42 6.19
C LEU A 293 -4.58 7.38 5.52
N PRO A 294 -3.26 7.20 5.69
CA PRO A 294 -2.28 7.99 4.96
C PRO A 294 -2.39 7.85 3.44
N PHE A 295 -2.75 6.67 2.93
CA PHE A 295 -2.95 6.47 1.50
C PHE A 295 -4.16 7.25 0.97
N VAL A 296 -5.28 7.27 1.72
CA VAL A 296 -6.44 8.13 1.39
C VAL A 296 -6.00 9.60 1.34
N ILE A 297 -5.28 10.08 2.37
CA ILE A 297 -4.75 11.44 2.42
C ILE A 297 -3.89 11.73 1.19
N TRP A 298 -2.98 10.81 0.84
CA TRP A 298 -2.11 10.94 -0.31
C TRP A 298 -2.90 11.05 -1.63
N LEU A 299 -3.88 10.17 -1.86
CA LEU A 299 -4.71 10.21 -3.07
C LEU A 299 -5.46 11.52 -3.20
N PHE A 300 -6.03 12.04 -2.12
CA PHE A 300 -6.74 13.32 -2.16
C PHE A 300 -5.80 14.51 -2.30
N LEU A 301 -4.65 14.52 -1.63
CA LEU A 301 -3.61 15.53 -1.87
C LEU A 301 -3.19 15.56 -3.34
N TRP A 302 -3.06 14.38 -3.96
CA TRP A 302 -2.78 14.30 -5.39
C TRP A 302 -3.95 14.84 -6.23
N MET A 303 -5.20 14.46 -5.95
CA MET A 303 -6.36 15.04 -6.66
C MET A 303 -6.44 16.57 -6.53
N PHE A 304 -6.17 17.12 -5.35
CA PHE A 304 -6.17 18.57 -5.13
C PHE A 304 -5.00 19.26 -5.84
N ASP A 305 -3.81 18.65 -5.85
CA ASP A 305 -2.65 19.18 -6.56
C ASP A 305 -2.90 19.22 -8.08
N ASP A 306 -3.49 18.16 -8.64
CA ASP A 306 -3.92 18.09 -10.04
C ASP A 306 -4.93 19.21 -10.40
N CYS A 307 -5.68 19.73 -9.43
CA CYS A 307 -6.63 20.82 -9.63
C CYS A 307 -6.02 22.22 -9.42
N ARG A 308 -4.83 22.34 -8.78
CA ARG A 308 -4.30 23.63 -8.30
C ARG A 308 -3.58 24.42 -9.40
N LYS A 309 -2.78 23.77 -10.25
CA LYS A 309 -2.16 24.39 -11.43
C LYS A 309 -1.88 23.34 -12.53
N PRO A 310 -2.38 23.54 -13.76
CA PRO A 310 -1.99 22.69 -14.88
C PRO A 310 -0.55 23.00 -15.32
N GLY A 311 0.39 22.11 -15.01
CA GLY A 311 1.76 22.19 -15.53
C GLY A 311 1.83 21.93 -17.04
N PHE A 312 2.97 22.21 -17.68
CA PHE A 312 3.19 21.93 -19.11
C PHE A 312 2.96 20.46 -19.47
N LEU A 313 3.54 19.53 -18.70
CA LEU A 313 3.31 18.08 -18.82
C LEU A 313 1.86 17.67 -18.53
N TRP A 314 1.16 18.43 -17.69
CA TRP A 314 -0.25 18.22 -17.44
C TRP A 314 -1.05 18.55 -18.71
N ASN A 315 -0.72 19.64 -19.42
CA ASN A 315 -1.41 20.01 -20.67
C ASN A 315 -1.17 18.99 -21.78
N GLU A 316 0.03 18.42 -21.90
CA GLU A 316 0.33 17.36 -22.87
C GLU A 316 -0.44 16.06 -22.56
N GLU A 317 -0.61 15.70 -21.29
CA GLU A 317 -1.31 14.47 -20.90
C GLU A 317 -2.84 14.61 -20.87
N THR A 318 -3.38 15.79 -20.55
CA THR A 318 -4.83 16.01 -20.37
C THR A 318 -5.48 16.79 -21.50
N GLY A 319 -4.72 17.21 -22.51
CA GLY A 319 -5.21 18.04 -23.62
C GLY A 319 -5.58 19.47 -23.21
N GLY A 320 -5.07 19.95 -22.06
CA GLY A 320 -5.23 21.34 -21.61
C GLY A 320 -6.60 21.71 -21.01
N GLY A 321 -7.45 20.74 -20.66
CA GLY A 321 -8.77 21.02 -20.07
C GLY A 321 -8.69 21.47 -18.62
N LEU A 322 -9.21 22.66 -18.26
CA LEU A 322 -9.19 23.19 -16.88
C LEU A 322 -9.75 22.18 -15.85
N ARG A 323 -8.96 21.87 -14.80
CA ARG A 323 -9.37 21.14 -13.58
C ARG A 323 -9.90 19.71 -13.79
N VAL A 324 -9.15 18.87 -14.50
CA VAL A 324 -9.51 17.45 -14.66
C VAL A 324 -9.00 16.62 -13.47
N VAL A 325 -9.92 16.04 -12.69
CA VAL A 325 -9.58 14.97 -11.73
C VAL A 325 -9.45 13.66 -12.50
N ARG A 326 -8.25 13.08 -12.48
CA ARG A 326 -7.95 11.84 -13.21
C ARG A 326 -8.78 10.67 -12.69
N ASN A 327 -9.22 9.80 -13.59
CA ASN A 327 -9.96 8.59 -13.20
C ASN A 327 -9.09 7.57 -12.45
N SER A 328 -7.78 7.61 -12.66
CA SER A 328 -6.82 6.70 -12.03
C SER A 328 -6.83 6.78 -10.51
N THR A 329 -6.94 7.95 -9.92
CA THR A 329 -7.01 8.12 -8.46
C THR A 329 -8.30 7.56 -7.87
N TRP A 330 -9.43 7.63 -8.59
CA TRP A 330 -10.69 7.00 -8.19
C TRP A 330 -10.64 5.48 -8.27
N ILE A 331 -9.97 4.93 -9.29
CA ILE A 331 -9.72 3.48 -9.40
C ILE A 331 -8.82 3.01 -8.25
N LEU A 332 -7.77 3.76 -7.92
CA LEU A 332 -6.93 3.44 -6.75
C LEU A 332 -7.72 3.53 -5.44
N LEU A 333 -8.64 4.49 -5.30
CA LEU A 333 -9.50 4.61 -4.13
C LEU A 333 -10.47 3.43 -4.01
N PHE A 334 -11.02 2.96 -5.14
CA PHE A 334 -11.82 1.72 -5.19
C PHE A 334 -11.03 0.52 -4.66
N ILE A 335 -9.81 0.32 -5.18
CA ILE A 335 -8.94 -0.77 -4.74
C ILE A 335 -8.55 -0.59 -3.26
N LEU A 336 -8.27 0.63 -2.81
CA LEU A 336 -7.93 0.91 -1.41
C LEU A 336 -9.10 0.61 -0.45
N ASN A 337 -10.35 0.84 -0.87
CA ASN A 337 -11.52 0.47 -0.08
C ASN A 337 -11.67 -1.06 0.05
N MET A 338 -11.31 -1.84 -0.99
CA MET A 338 -11.15 -3.30 -0.87
C MET A 338 -10.07 -3.67 0.15
N VAL A 339 -8.88 -3.08 0.02
CA VAL A 339 -7.78 -3.33 0.97
C VAL A 339 -8.17 -3.01 2.42
N SER A 340 -9.00 -1.99 2.64
CA SER A 340 -9.46 -1.60 3.96
C SER A 340 -10.22 -2.72 4.68
N GLY A 341 -10.98 -3.55 3.94
CA GLY A 341 -11.73 -4.69 4.47
C GLY A 341 -10.82 -5.81 4.99
N ILE A 342 -9.73 -6.09 4.29
CA ILE A 342 -8.71 -7.05 4.76
C ILE A 342 -8.12 -6.63 6.09
N MET A 343 -7.82 -5.34 6.23
CA MET A 343 -7.12 -4.84 7.39
C MET A 343 -8.04 -4.85 8.62
N SER A 344 -9.26 -4.32 8.53
CA SER A 344 -10.21 -4.34 9.64
C SER A 344 -11.60 -3.89 9.21
N SER A 345 -12.63 -4.42 9.88
CA SER A 345 -13.99 -3.88 9.81
C SER A 345 -14.06 -2.38 10.17
N MET A 346 -13.23 -1.90 11.10
CA MET A 346 -13.13 -0.45 11.39
C MET A 346 -12.40 0.32 10.29
N GLY A 347 -11.51 -0.34 9.55
CA GLY A 347 -10.79 0.25 8.42
C GLY A 347 -11.73 0.69 7.31
N ILE A 348 -12.76 -0.10 7.07
CA ILE A 348 -13.85 0.24 6.16
C ILE A 348 -14.55 1.52 6.61
N VAL A 349 -14.95 1.63 7.88
CA VAL A 349 -15.67 2.80 8.41
C VAL A 349 -14.82 4.06 8.33
N PHE A 350 -13.59 4.02 8.87
CA PHE A 350 -12.73 5.21 8.89
C PHE A 350 -12.19 5.58 7.50
N GLY A 351 -11.80 4.58 6.70
CA GLY A 351 -11.30 4.78 5.34
C GLY A 351 -12.35 5.40 4.43
N THR A 352 -13.57 4.85 4.42
CA THR A 352 -14.68 5.41 3.64
C THR A 352 -15.19 6.73 4.17
N GLY A 353 -15.27 6.90 5.49
CA GLY A 353 -15.66 8.16 6.10
C GLY A 353 -14.72 9.30 5.71
N LEU A 354 -13.41 9.05 5.76
CA LEU A 354 -12.40 10.02 5.34
C LEU A 354 -12.43 10.28 3.83
N ALA A 355 -12.59 9.23 3.02
CA ALA A 355 -12.74 9.36 1.57
C ALA A 355 -14.00 10.16 1.18
N GLY A 356 -15.11 9.96 1.89
CA GLY A 356 -16.35 10.72 1.72
C GLY A 356 -16.19 12.19 2.08
N LEU A 357 -15.55 12.48 3.23
CA LEU A 357 -15.24 13.84 3.65
C LEU A 357 -14.36 14.57 2.62
N PHE A 358 -13.27 13.95 2.16
CA PHE A 358 -12.41 14.59 1.18
C PHE A 358 -13.05 14.68 -0.21
N SER A 359 -13.92 13.73 -0.60
CA SER A 359 -14.72 13.84 -1.82
C SER A 359 -15.67 15.03 -1.76
N LEU A 360 -16.29 15.29 -0.61
CA LEU A 360 -17.11 16.48 -0.38
C LEU A 360 -16.28 17.76 -0.49
N LEU A 361 -15.11 17.82 0.14
CA LEU A 361 -14.21 18.97 0.02
C LEU A 361 -13.77 19.19 -1.43
N LEU A 362 -13.48 18.12 -2.17
CA LEU A 362 -13.08 18.19 -3.58
C LEU A 362 -14.25 18.68 -4.45
N LEU A 363 -15.48 18.23 -4.17
CA LEU A 363 -16.69 18.71 -4.83
C LEU A 363 -16.89 20.22 -4.59
N ILE A 364 -16.75 20.69 -3.34
CA ILE A 364 -16.88 22.11 -2.99
C ILE A 364 -15.80 22.94 -3.71
N TYR A 365 -14.55 22.45 -3.74
CA TYR A 365 -13.42 23.15 -4.34
C TYR A 365 -13.51 23.24 -5.87
N THR A 366 -13.81 22.12 -6.52
CA THR A 366 -13.86 22.05 -8.00
C THR A 366 -15.18 22.56 -8.57
N ARG A 367 -16.27 22.47 -7.80
CA ARG A 367 -17.67 22.66 -8.23
C ARG A 367 -18.08 21.73 -9.38
N ASP A 368 -17.45 20.56 -9.48
CA ASP A 368 -17.76 19.55 -10.50
C ASP A 368 -18.59 18.39 -9.91
N PHE A 369 -19.87 18.34 -10.26
CA PHE A 369 -20.79 17.29 -9.83
C PHE A 369 -20.43 15.90 -10.37
N ARG A 370 -19.55 15.79 -11.38
CA ARG A 370 -19.05 14.50 -11.87
C ARG A 370 -18.22 13.75 -10.83
N ILE A 371 -17.80 14.40 -9.75
CA ILE A 371 -17.12 13.76 -8.62
C ILE A 371 -18.06 12.83 -7.86
N ILE A 372 -19.34 13.16 -7.74
CA ILE A 372 -20.33 12.38 -6.97
C ILE A 372 -20.40 10.92 -7.44
N PRO A 373 -20.67 10.63 -8.73
CA PRO A 373 -20.73 9.23 -9.17
C PRO A 373 -19.39 8.51 -9.01
N LYS A 374 -18.24 9.19 -9.16
CA LYS A 374 -16.92 8.59 -8.95
C LYS A 374 -16.66 8.24 -7.50
N ALA A 375 -17.05 9.12 -6.57
CA ALA A 375 -16.96 8.88 -5.14
C ALA A 375 -17.84 7.70 -4.71
N ILE A 376 -19.10 7.66 -5.18
CA ILE A 376 -20.01 6.53 -4.92
C ILE A 376 -19.41 5.23 -5.44
N LEU A 377 -18.95 5.21 -6.70
CA LEU A 377 -18.33 4.02 -7.29
C LEU A 377 -17.12 3.54 -6.47
N SER A 378 -16.28 4.45 -5.98
CA SER A 378 -15.10 4.08 -5.19
C SER A 378 -15.43 3.39 -3.85
N VAL A 379 -16.64 3.55 -3.33
CA VAL A 379 -17.09 2.99 -2.04
C VAL A 379 -17.96 1.74 -2.22
N VAL A 380 -18.31 1.36 -3.45
CA VAL A 380 -19.07 0.13 -3.74
C VAL A 380 -18.48 -1.12 -3.08
N PRO A 381 -17.15 -1.37 -3.08
CA PRO A 381 -16.59 -2.56 -2.45
C PRO A 381 -16.88 -2.66 -0.96
N THR A 382 -16.80 -1.53 -0.26
CA THR A 382 -17.17 -1.41 1.15
C THR A 382 -18.63 -1.81 1.37
N GLY A 383 -19.54 -1.31 0.52
CA GLY A 383 -20.96 -1.65 0.62
C GLY A 383 -21.19 -3.16 0.46
N ILE A 384 -20.54 -3.79 -0.52
CA ILE A 384 -20.59 -5.24 -0.73
C ILE A 384 -20.05 -5.99 0.49
N TYR A 385 -18.89 -5.59 1.02
CA TYR A 385 -18.32 -6.21 2.20
C TYR A 385 -19.27 -6.12 3.40
N LEU A 386 -19.86 -4.96 3.67
CA LEU A 386 -20.79 -4.78 4.78
C LEU A 386 -22.07 -5.61 4.61
N LEU A 387 -22.58 -5.73 3.38
CA LEU A 387 -23.74 -6.60 3.09
C LEU A 387 -23.41 -8.07 3.35
N ILE A 388 -22.23 -8.53 2.94
CA ILE A 388 -21.77 -9.90 3.24
C ILE A 388 -21.64 -10.08 4.75
N TYR A 389 -20.99 -9.14 5.44
CA TYR A 389 -20.81 -9.18 6.89
C TYR A 389 -22.14 -9.23 7.64
N ALA A 390 -23.14 -8.44 7.21
CA ALA A 390 -24.47 -8.42 7.83
C ALA A 390 -25.30 -9.69 7.53
N SER A 391 -24.89 -10.50 6.55
CA SER A 391 -25.56 -11.76 6.19
C SER A 391 -25.01 -13.00 6.89
N LEU A 392 -23.87 -12.85 7.59
CA LEU A 392 -23.22 -13.87 8.41
C LEU A 392 -23.78 -13.86 9.83
#